data_AF-A0A1J4VA51-F1
#
_entry.id   AF-A0A1J4VA51-F1
#
_cell.length_a   1.000
_cell.length_b   1.000
_cell.length_c   1.000
_cell.angle_alpha   90.00
_cell.angle_beta   90.00
_cell.angle_gamma   90.00
#
_symmetry.space_group_name_H-M   'P 1'
#
loop_
_entity.id
_entity.type
_entity.pdbx_description
1 polymer ?
#
loop_
_entity_poly.entity_id
_entity_poly.type
_entity_poly.pdbx_seq_one_letter_code
_entity_poly.pdbx_strand_id
1 'polypeptide(L)' 'MALGKFVKVTTSRGFPKVDEAKLQPMIREMAYHIWERKGKPAGRDWENWLQAEKQIRAKSK' A
#
# COMPACT_ATOMS: atom_id res chain seq x y z
N MET A 1 34.01 -21.39 11.46
CA MET A 1 32.59 -21.27 11.86
C MET A 1 31.84 -20.65 10.69
N ALA A 2 30.89 -21.37 10.07
CA ALA A 2 30.11 -20.86 8.93
C ALA A 2 28.63 -20.96 9.28
N LEU A 3 27.98 -19.82 9.51
CA LEU A 3 26.53 -19.76 9.73
C LEU A 3 25.86 -19.41 8.40
N GLY A 4 25.24 -20.43 7.83
CA GLY A 4 24.45 -20.31 6.61
C GLY A 4 22.97 -20.01 6.88
N LYS A 5 22.35 -19.49 5.81
CA LYS A 5 20.94 -19.61 5.43
C LYS A 5 19.98 -18.57 6.01
N PHE A 6 20.02 -17.36 5.45
CA PHE A 6 18.79 -16.59 5.26
C PHE A 6 18.09 -17.09 4.00
N VAL A 7 16.90 -17.65 4.17
CA VAL A 7 15.99 -18.00 3.06
C VAL A 7 15.65 -16.71 2.32
N LYS A 8 16.10 -16.60 1.07
CA LYS A 8 15.54 -15.62 0.14
C LYS A 8 14.05 -15.92 0.04
N VAL A 9 13.20 -15.08 0.62
CA VAL A 9 11.78 -15.03 0.25
C VAL A 9 11.77 -14.63 -1.21
N THR A 10 11.76 -15.63 -2.09
CA THR A 10 11.42 -15.49 -3.49
C THR A 10 9.92 -15.22 -3.54
N THR A 11 9.52 -13.99 -3.21
CA THR A 11 8.25 -13.49 -3.71
C THR A 11 8.43 -13.45 -5.21
N SER A 12 7.85 -14.44 -5.89
CA SER A 12 7.68 -14.47 -7.33
C SER A 12 7.03 -13.14 -7.69
N ARG A 13 7.83 -12.16 -8.10
CA ARG A 13 7.36 -10.89 -8.62
C ARG A 13 6.74 -11.21 -9.97
N GLY A 14 5.50 -11.70 -9.92
CA GLY A 14 4.53 -11.40 -10.95
C GLY A 14 4.61 -9.89 -11.13
N PHE A 15 5.07 -9.49 -12.31
CA PHE A 15 5.21 -8.09 -12.66
C PHE A 15 3.88 -7.40 -12.32
N PRO A 16 3.86 -6.38 -11.46
CA PRO A 16 2.63 -5.66 -11.20
C PRO A 16 2.16 -5.13 -12.55
N LYS A 17 0.88 -5.39 -12.87
CA LYS A 17 0.26 -4.75 -14.03
C LYS A 17 0.54 -3.26 -13.90
N VAL A 18 1.07 -2.65 -14.95
CA VAL A 18 1.71 -1.32 -14.93
C VAL A 18 0.80 -0.24 -14.31
N ASP A 19 -0.51 -0.48 -14.30
CA ASP A 19 -1.54 0.30 -13.62
C ASP A 19 -1.42 0.25 -12.08
N GLU A 20 -1.31 -0.93 -11.46
CA GLU A 20 -1.22 -1.08 -9.99
C GLU A 20 0.02 -0.40 -9.41
N ALA A 21 1.14 -0.44 -10.14
CA ALA A 21 2.38 0.21 -9.72
C ALA A 21 2.22 1.74 -9.60
N LYS A 22 1.33 2.34 -10.41
CA LYS A 22 1.00 3.78 -10.32
C LYS A 22 -0.05 4.06 -9.26
N LEU A 23 -0.97 3.14 -9.00
CA LEU A 23 -2.02 3.34 -7.98
C LEU A 23 -1.45 3.22 -6.56
N GLN A 24 -0.47 2.35 -6.32
CA GLN A 24 0.20 2.17 -5.01
C GLN A 24 0.65 3.49 -4.33
N PRO A 25 1.47 4.36 -4.98
CA PRO A 25 1.88 5.62 -4.37
C PRO A 25 0.70 6.57 -4.14
N MET A 26 -0.28 6.62 -5.06
CA MET A 26 -1.45 7.49 -4.92
C MET A 26 -2.35 7.08 -3.75
N ILE A 27 -2.53 5.76 -3.55
CA ILE A 27 -3.31 5.22 -2.43
C ILE A 27 -2.61 5.55 -1.11
N ARG A 28 -1.29 5.41 -1.05
CA ARG A 28 -0.51 5.77 0.14
C ARG A 28 -0.65 7.26 0.49
N GLU A 29 -0.48 8.15 -0.49
CA GLU A 29 -0.63 9.59 -0.26
C GLU A 29 -2.06 9.94 0.19
N MET A 30 -3.07 9.38 -0.48
CA MET A 30 -4.47 9.61 -0.12
C MET A 30 -4.79 9.08 1.27
N ALA A 31 -4.30 7.89 1.63
CA ALA A 31 -4.47 7.31 2.96
C ALA A 31 -3.81 8.18 4.04
N TYR A 32 -2.62 8.71 3.76
CA TYR A 32 -1.92 9.64 4.64
C TYR A 32 -2.70 10.95 4.85
N HIS A 33 -3.22 11.54 3.77
CA HIS A 33 -4.06 12.74 3.87
C HIS A 33 -5.36 12.51 4.65
N ILE A 34 -6.01 11.35 4.46
CA ILE A 34 -7.21 10.97 5.24
C ILE A 34 -6.85 10.81 6.72
N TRP A 35 -5.73 10.15 7.01
CA TRP A 35 -5.25 9.94 8.38
C TRP A 35 -4.90 11.25 9.09
N GLU A 36 -4.22 12.15 8.38
CA GLU A 36 -3.88 13.49 8.89
C GLU A 36 -5.15 14.31 9.14
N ARG A 37 -6.09 14.34 8.19
CA ARG A 37 -7.36 15.07 8.31
C ARG A 37 -8.24 14.54 9.44
N LYS A 38 -8.21 13.23 9.72
CA LYS A 38 -8.95 12.60 10.83
C LYS A 38 -8.28 12.80 12.19
N GLY A 39 -7.11 13.45 12.25
CA GLY A 39 -6.41 13.69 13.51
C GLY A 39 -5.62 12.49 14.02
N LYS A 40 -5.16 11.61 13.12
CA LYS A 40 -4.29 10.46 13.42
C LYS A 40 -4.90 9.46 14.43
N PRO A 41 -6.13 8.96 14.20
CA PRO A 41 -6.72 7.96 15.07
C PRO A 41 -5.92 6.66 15.01
N ALA A 42 -5.33 6.25 16.13
CA ALA A 42 -4.60 4.99 16.25
C ALA A 42 -5.54 3.80 15.98
N GLY A 43 -5.10 2.84 15.15
CA GLY A 43 -5.83 1.60 14.88
C GLY A 43 -6.86 1.67 13.75
N ARG A 44 -7.01 2.82 13.09
CA ARG A 44 -7.87 3.00 11.89
C ARG A 44 -7.11 3.15 10.59
N ASP A 45 -5.81 2.85 10.60
CA ASP A 45 -4.92 3.01 9.45
C ASP A 45 -5.38 2.15 8.26
N TRP A 46 -5.86 0.94 8.55
CA TRP A 46 -6.44 0.02 7.55
C TRP A 46 -7.73 0.56 6.91
N GLU A 47 -8.62 1.18 7.69
CA GLU A 47 -9.84 1.81 7.18
C GLU A 47 -9.50 2.99 6.25
N ASN A 48 -8.50 3.78 6.62
CA ASN A 48 -8.03 4.92 5.82
C ASN A 48 -7.40 4.44 4.51
N TRP A 49 -6.65 3.33 4.54
CA TRP A 49 -6.08 2.70 3.36
C TRP A 49 -7.17 2.16 2.42
N LEU A 50 -8.17 1.46 2.95
CA LEU A 50 -9.28 0.91 2.16
C LEU A 50 -10.11 2.03 1.51
N GLN A 51 -10.31 3.13 2.22
CA GLN A 51 -11.00 4.31 1.72
C GLN A 51 -10.20 4.99 0.60
N ALA A 52 -8.88 5.12 0.76
CA ALA A 52 -7.99 5.66 -0.26
C ALA A 52 -7.98 4.79 -1.53
N GLU A 53 -7.87 3.47 -1.40
CA GLU A 53 -7.91 2.53 -2.52
C GLU A 53 -9.19 2.66 -3.33
N LYS A 54 -10.36 2.70 -2.67
CA LYS A 54 -11.65 2.89 -3.34
C LYS A 54 -11.69 4.20 -4.12
N GLN A 55 -11.18 5.30 -3.57
CA GLN A 55 -11.17 6.59 -4.26
C GLN A 55 -10.25 6.60 -5.48
N ILE A 56 -9.04 6.05 -5.35
CA ILE A 56 -8.08 5.99 -6.45
C ILE A 56 -8.58 5.06 -7.57
N ARG A 57 -9.14 3.91 -7.21
CA ARG A 57 -9.74 2.97 -8.18
C ARG A 57 -10.97 3.56 -8.88
N ALA A 58 -11.78 4.36 -8.19
CA ALA A 58 -12.91 5.07 -8.80
C ALA A 58 -12.47 6.21 -9.73
N LYS A 59 -11.35 6.88 -9.44
CA LYS A 59 -10.76 7.93 -10.30
C LYS A 59 -10.12 7.38 -11.58
N SER A 60 -9.72 6.11 -11.57
CA SER A 60 -9.06 5.46 -12.70
C SER A 60 -10.04 4.74 -13.65
N LYS A 61 -11.36 4.93 -13.48
CA LYS A 61 -12.42 4.38 -14.32
C LYS A 61 -13.05 5.49 -15.15
#